data_AF-A0A958GWX8-F1
#
_entry.id   AF-A0A958GWX8-F1
#
_cell.length_a   1.000
_cell.length_b   1.000
_cell.length_c   1.000
_cell.angle_alpha   90.00
_cell.angle_beta   90.00
_cell.angle_gamma   90.00
#
_symmetry.space_group_name_H-M   'P 1'
#
loop_
_entity.id
_entity.type
_entity.pdbx_description
1 polymer ?
#
loop_
_entity_poly.entity_id
_entity_poly.type
_entity_poly.pdbx_seq_one_letter_code
_entity_poly.pdbx_strand_id
1 'polypeptide(L)' 'MGRACKDAGIGVILSGGVSSLEDVEQARTLADDGVIGVISGRAIYEGKLDVASAVRCLRGQ' A
#
# COMPACT_ATOMS: atom_id res chain seq x y z
N MET A 1 1.71 10.90 -7.35
CA MET A 1 1.69 10.78 -5.88
C MET A 1 3.09 10.58 -5.29
N GLY A 2 3.91 9.64 -5.80
CA GLY A 2 5.27 9.39 -5.28
C GLY A 2 6.19 10.62 -5.22
N ARG A 3 6.15 11.49 -6.24
CA ARG A 3 6.94 12.74 -6.26
C ARG A 3 6.68 13.66 -5.05
N ALA A 4 5.43 13.82 -4.65
CA ALA A 4 5.06 14.69 -3.52
C ALA A 4 5.56 14.15 -2.17
N CYS A 5 5.68 12.83 -2.03
CA CYS A 5 6.18 12.17 -0.83
C CYS A 5 7.71 12.37 -0.73
N LYS A 6 8.42 12.22 -1.85
CA LYS A 6 9.86 12.39 -1.96
C LYS A 6 10.31 13.82 -1.65
N ASP A 7 9.57 14.82 -2.12
CA ASP A 7 9.91 16.23 -1.95
C ASP A 7 9.63 16.74 -0.52
N ALA A 8 8.67 16.12 0.19
CA ALA A 8 8.30 16.53 1.55
C ALA A 8 9.17 15.91 2.65
N GLY A 9 9.97 14.88 2.33
CA GLY A 9 10.85 14.19 3.29
C GLY A 9 10.12 13.48 4.43
N ILE A 10 8.80 13.28 4.30
CA ILE A 10 7.94 12.61 5.28
C ILE A 10 7.39 11.31 4.70
N GLY A 11 7.36 10.27 5.53
CA GLY A 11 6.74 9.00 5.16
C GLY A 11 5.23 9.16 4.98
N VAL A 12 4.69 8.65 3.88
CA VAL A 12 3.27 8.76 3.54
C VAL A 12 2.60 7.39 3.57
N ILE A 13 1.37 7.34 4.09
CA ILE A 13 0.53 6.16 4.08
C ILE A 13 -0.56 6.34 3.01
N LEU A 14 -0.69 5.39 2.08
CA LEU A 14 -1.71 5.42 1.06
C LEU A 14 -3.04 4.90 1.62
N SER A 15 -4.07 5.74 1.66
CA SER A 15 -5.41 5.36 2.14
C SER A 15 -6.45 5.20 1.01
N GLY A 16 -6.08 5.50 -0.23
CA GLY A 16 -7.02 5.56 -1.35
C GLY A 16 -7.27 4.21 -2.01
N GLY A 17 -8.33 3.51 -1.59
CA GLY A 17 -8.94 2.46 -2.41
C GLY A 17 -8.17 1.15 -2.56
N VAL A 18 -7.23 0.84 -1.65
CA VAL A 18 -6.50 -0.44 -1.66
C VAL A 18 -7.47 -1.58 -1.44
N SER A 19 -7.80 -2.30 -2.52
CA SER A 19 -8.88 -3.28 -2.55
C SER A 19 -8.50 -4.62 -3.17
N SER A 20 -7.31 -4.70 -3.75
CA SER A 20 -6.75 -5.87 -4.40
C SER A 20 -5.26 -6.04 -4.07
N LEU A 21 -4.71 -7.23 -4.34
CA LEU A 21 -3.27 -7.47 -4.21
C LEU A 21 -2.44 -6.62 -5.18
N GLU A 22 -2.99 -6.31 -6.36
CA GLU A 22 -2.32 -5.44 -7.34
C GLU A 22 -2.12 -4.02 -6.78
N ASP A 23 -3.11 -3.48 -6.06
CA ASP A 23 -2.98 -2.19 -5.37
C ASP A 23 -1.84 -2.22 -4.32
N VAL A 24 -1.67 -3.36 -3.64
CA VAL A 24 -0.62 -3.57 -2.64
C VAL A 24 0.76 -3.68 -3.31
N GLU A 25 0.85 -4.36 -4.44
CA GLU A 25 2.09 -4.43 -5.24
C GLU A 25 2.50 -3.05 -5.75
N GLN A 26 1.54 -2.26 -6.27
CA GLN A 26 1.83 -0.88 -6.68
C GLN A 26 2.26 -0.02 -5.49
N ALA A 27 1.66 -0.18 -4.32
CA ALA A 27 2.12 0.54 -3.13
C ALA A 27 3.56 0.16 -2.75
N ARG A 28 3.94 -1.11 -2.91
CA ARG A 28 5.30 -1.60 -2.66
C ARG A 28 6.33 -0.95 -3.59
N THR A 29 6.03 -0.76 -4.87
CA THR A 29 6.96 -0.11 -5.81
C THR A 29 7.20 1.36 -5.49
N LEU A 30 6.30 1.98 -4.73
CA LEU A 30 6.42 3.38 -4.28
C LEU A 30 7.19 3.55 -2.96
N ALA A 31 7.72 2.47 -2.38
CA ALA A 31 8.48 2.53 -1.14
C ALA A 31 9.70 3.47 -1.26
N ASP A 32 10.41 3.41 -2.39
CA ASP A 32 11.58 4.28 -2.68
C ASP A 32 11.20 5.76 -2.89
N ASP A 33 9.91 6.03 -3.10
CA ASP A 33 9.37 7.38 -3.22
C ASP A 33 8.81 7.92 -1.89
N GLY A 34 8.94 7.17 -0.79
CA GLY A 34 8.54 7.60 0.56
C GLY A 34 7.18 7.07 1.03
N VAL A 35 6.58 6.11 0.32
CA VAL A 35 5.39 5.41 0.82
C VAL A 35 5.80 4.37 1.86
N ILE A 36 5.27 4.49 3.07
CA ILE A 36 5.64 3.63 4.21
C ILE A 36 4.56 2.61 4.58
N GLY A 37 3.40 2.66 3.93
CA GLY A 37 2.33 1.72 4.19
C GLY A 37 1.04 2.06 3.46
N VAL A 38 0.04 1.21 3.70
CA VAL A 38 -1.30 1.32 3.12
C VAL A 38 -2.37 1.15 4.20
N ILE A 39 -3.52 1.80 4.00
CA ILE A 39 -4.73 1.56 4.79
C ILE A 39 -5.78 0.93 3.85
N SER A 40 -6.23 -0.26 4.21
CA SER A 40 -7.39 -0.90 3.58
C SER A 40 -8.47 -1.14 4.63
N GLY A 41 -9.72 -0.85 4.26
CA GLY A 41 -10.88 -0.99 5.13
C GLY A 41 -11.88 -1.98 4.55
N ARG A 42 -12.92 -1.46 3.91
CA ARG A 42 -14.04 -2.23 3.35
C ARG A 42 -13.64 -3.46 2.54
N ALA A 43 -12.54 -3.42 1.79
CA ALA A 43 -12.08 -4.58 1.01
C ALA A 43 -11.68 -5.78 1.87
N ILE A 44 -11.17 -5.56 3.09
CA ILE A 44 -10.90 -6.63 4.05
C ILE A 44 -12.22 -7.22 4.54
N TYR A 45 -13.18 -6.38 4.92
CA TYR A 45 -14.48 -6.82 5.43
C TYR A 45 -15.34 -7.53 4.37
N GLU A 46 -15.21 -7.15 3.10
CA GLU A 46 -15.89 -7.79 1.97
C GLU A 46 -15.15 -9.02 1.44
N GLY A 47 -13.99 -9.38 2.01
CA GLY A 47 -13.19 -10.53 1.56
C GLY A 47 -12.51 -10.36 0.21
N LYS A 48 -12.44 -9.13 -0.32
CA LYS A 48 -11.78 -8.80 -1.60
C LYS A 48 -10.26 -8.76 -1.47
N LEU A 49 -9.77 -8.44 -0.27
CA LEU A 49 -8.34 -8.39 0.03
C LEU A 49 -8.04 -9.30 1.23
N ASP A 50 -7.26 -10.35 1.00
CA ASP A 50 -6.71 -11.17 2.07
C ASP A 50 -5.51 -10.47 2.74
N VAL A 51 -5.63 -10.24 4.05
CA VAL A 51 -4.61 -9.53 4.83
C VAL A 51 -3.29 -10.30 4.85
N ALA A 52 -3.34 -11.63 4.97
CA ALA A 52 -2.13 -12.44 5.05
C ALA A 52 -1.33 -12.36 3.74
N SER A 53 -2.01 -12.47 2.60
CA SER A 53 -1.41 -12.33 1.27
C SER A 53 -0.86 -10.92 1.04
N ALA A 54 -1.59 -9.88 1.45
CA ALA A 54 -1.12 -8.50 1.35
C ALA A 54 0.17 -8.27 2.15
N VAL A 55 0.24 -8.79 3.38
CA VAL A 55 1.44 -8.69 4.23
C VAL A 55 2.62 -9.45 3.63
N ARG A 56 2.41 -10.64 3.06
CA ARG A 56 3.46 -11.40 2.35
C ARG A 56 4.00 -10.62 1.15
N CYS A 57 3.10 -10.06 0.34
CA CYS A 57 3.45 -9.21 -0.80
C CYS A 57 4.33 -8.03 -0.37
N LEU A 58 3.95 -7.29 0.67
CA LEU A 58 4.73 -6.16 1.19
C LEU A 58 6.10 -6.57 1.77
N ARG A 59 6.21 -7.80 2.30
CA ARG A 59 7.47 -8.36 2.80
C ARG A 59 8.35 -8.96 1.69
N GLY A 60 7.83 -9.08 0.46
CA GLY A 60 8.53 -9.72 -0.65
C GLY A 60 8.71 -11.23 -0.48
N GLN A 61 7.78 -11.89 0.21
CA GLN A 61 7.76 -13.34 0.45
C GLN A 61 6.91 -14.08 -0.56
#